data_AF-A0A836VDI3-F1
#
_entry.id   AF-A0A836VDI3-F1
#
_cell.length_a   1.000
_cell.length_b   1.000
_cell.length_c   1.000
_cell.angle_alpha   90.00
_cell.angle_beta   90.00
_cell.angle_gamma   90.00
#
_symmetry.space_group_name_H-M   'P 1'
#
loop_
_entity.id
_entity.type
_entity.pdbx_description
1 polymer ?
#
loop_
_entity_poly.entity_id
_entity_poly.type
_entity_poly.pdbx_seq_one_letter_code
_entity_poly.pdbx_strand_id
1 'polypeptide(L)'
;MFPQVAEEVTNSVEKDGISYVLECRSLTAVVRYVYTPLEGNLSDLELEINNADPIKISEDGGVTIEMGGTEWAAGDEAVERHFVSCELVDDCVEARWQWKRGEELADLLYRIAVRGKSLVFEIEGGSGKATGVDLGYVSGAIQPRLLRVPYFNVGSEDSSILCSSGVFVSSFLDWFYTASSGFGGPTPTADARELRLTSGCVYQPASDGKRNNLKERWILTVSRQFEEVLPSIPKPAIPADLSAIRELIWYDIPHLESVAEAYVDIYERLRSFRQWGMDKLLVVHPDDVWHDGDGRTALSLTASAAKGGDDALLEYLEAVGDLGYPYSLCSSYGAISPLDPGWTAAESALRPDGNLAEGGVGRHLLKPSRAAAIASEHLPSLMEKYGARAAYIAVHAATPPWDRVDFDAGVERPASFLATLQAEQSLLMEIREDMRSRELVAVGEGGNHWLYTGLLAGFSSRMPGPRPCRQPLLVDFDLRNLHVAEVHAGVGSTEHFFQGEAQIPESMDSRSAWLDRYLATTVAFGHAG
;
A
#
# COMPACT_ATOMS: atom_id res chain seq x y z
N MET A 1 9.43 -0.43 -10.63
CA MET A 1 9.71 0.57 -9.59
C MET A 1 10.09 1.91 -10.20
N PHE A 2 11.24 2.02 -10.88
CA PHE A 2 11.65 3.28 -11.51
C PHE A 2 10.57 3.87 -12.42
N PRO A 3 10.33 5.19 -12.38
CA PRO A 3 9.45 5.85 -13.34
C PRO A 3 9.88 5.60 -14.79
N GLN A 4 8.91 5.53 -15.70
CA GLN A 4 9.19 5.42 -17.13
C GLN A 4 9.58 6.79 -17.68
N VAL A 5 10.66 6.82 -18.47
CA VAL A 5 11.15 8.05 -19.09
C VAL A 5 10.81 8.05 -20.58
N ALA A 6 10.28 9.15 -21.10
CA ALA A 6 9.82 9.30 -22.48
C ALA A 6 10.93 9.74 -23.45
N GLU A 7 12.07 10.20 -22.93
CA GLU A 7 13.22 10.67 -23.70
C GLU A 7 14.52 9.96 -23.32
N GLU A 8 15.50 10.04 -24.21
CA GLU A 8 16.84 9.55 -23.92
C GLU A 8 17.50 10.42 -22.84
N VAL A 9 18.13 9.77 -21.87
CA VAL A 9 18.83 10.44 -20.77
C VAL A 9 20.25 9.92 -20.70
N THR A 10 21.19 10.85 -20.69
CA THR A 10 22.59 10.54 -20.39
C THR A 10 22.82 10.72 -18.90
N ASN A 11 23.41 9.71 -18.27
CA ASN A 11 23.83 9.76 -16.88
C ASN A 11 25.36 9.87 -16.80
N SER A 12 25.85 10.65 -15.84
CA SER A 12 27.28 10.74 -15.54
C SER A 12 27.50 11.02 -14.06
N VAL A 13 28.63 10.54 -13.53
CA VAL A 13 29.06 10.84 -12.16
C VAL A 13 30.49 11.38 -12.21
N GLU A 14 30.72 12.49 -11.54
CA GLU A 14 32.05 13.06 -11.39
C GLU A 14 32.33 13.49 -9.95
N LYS A 15 33.60 13.49 -9.58
CA LYS A 15 34.07 14.01 -8.30
C LYS A 15 34.54 15.45 -8.49
N ASP A 16 33.97 16.38 -7.75
CA ASP A 16 34.38 17.79 -7.71
C ASP A 16 34.80 18.17 -6.28
N GLY A 17 36.11 18.26 -6.05
CA GLY A 17 36.67 18.47 -4.72
C GLY A 17 36.30 17.34 -3.76
N ILE A 18 35.52 17.68 -2.73
CA ILE A 18 34.97 16.72 -1.74
C ILE A 18 33.57 16.23 -2.11
N SER A 19 32.93 16.86 -3.10
CA SER A 19 31.58 16.56 -3.53
C SER A 19 31.58 15.57 -4.70
N TYR A 20 30.46 14.90 -4.88
CA TYR A 20 30.17 14.01 -6.00
C TYR A 20 28.93 14.52 -6.72
N VAL A 21 29.05 14.81 -8.01
CA VAL A 21 27.99 15.35 -8.84
C VAL A 21 27.47 14.21 -9.72
N LEU A 22 26.23 13.79 -9.46
CA LEU A 22 25.51 12.83 -10.28
C LEU A 22 24.55 13.58 -11.20
N GLU A 23 24.84 13.60 -12.51
CA GLU A 23 24.08 14.36 -13.50
C GLU A 23 23.12 13.45 -14.29
N CYS A 24 21.87 13.90 -14.43
CA CYS A 24 20.94 13.45 -15.46
C CYS A 24 20.80 14.54 -16.52
N ARG A 25 21.18 14.23 -17.75
CA ARG A 25 21.02 15.15 -18.88
C ARG A 25 20.01 14.60 -19.87
N SER A 26 18.95 15.36 -20.08
CA SER A 26 17.90 15.09 -21.05
C SER A 26 17.70 16.32 -21.96
N LEU A 27 16.86 16.22 -22.99
CA LEU A 27 16.56 17.36 -23.84
C LEU A 27 15.76 18.44 -23.08
N THR A 28 14.97 18.03 -22.08
CA THR A 28 14.08 18.93 -21.35
C THR A 28 14.69 19.54 -20.08
N ALA A 29 15.68 18.89 -19.46
CA ALA A 29 16.34 19.37 -18.24
C ALA A 29 17.73 18.76 -18.04
N VAL A 30 18.58 19.53 -17.35
CA VAL A 30 19.79 19.05 -16.69
C VAL A 30 19.54 19.06 -15.19
N VAL A 31 19.61 17.88 -14.56
CA VAL A 31 19.43 17.71 -13.13
C VAL A 31 20.74 17.22 -12.54
N ARG A 32 21.20 17.84 -11.47
CA ARG A 32 22.40 17.42 -10.74
C ARG A 32 22.02 17.14 -9.30
N TYR A 33 22.41 15.96 -8.85
CA TYR A 33 22.37 15.57 -7.45
C TYR A 33 23.79 15.70 -6.92
N VAL A 34 23.99 16.64 -6.00
CA VAL A 34 25.30 16.94 -5.43
C VAL A 34 25.35 16.31 -4.05
N TYR A 35 26.16 15.27 -3.89
CA TYR A 35 26.40 14.63 -2.60
C TYR A 35 27.73 15.11 -2.02
N THR A 36 27.70 15.73 -0.84
CA THR A 36 28.89 16.19 -0.12
C THR A 36 28.93 15.54 1.26
N PRO A 37 29.79 14.53 1.50
CA PRO A 37 29.79 13.77 2.75
C PRO A 37 30.34 14.61 3.93
N LEU A 38 29.46 15.30 4.65
CA LEU A 38 29.81 16.19 5.76
C LEU A 38 29.18 15.75 7.08
N GLU A 39 27.85 15.66 7.09
CA GLU A 39 27.06 15.40 8.29
C GLU A 39 26.81 13.90 8.50
N GLY A 40 26.91 13.09 7.44
CA GLY A 40 26.65 11.65 7.50
C GLY A 40 25.17 11.30 7.59
N ASN A 41 24.31 12.24 7.25
CA ASN A 41 22.86 12.09 7.13
C ASN A 41 22.40 12.53 5.72
N LEU A 42 21.10 12.59 5.45
CA LEU A 42 20.59 12.92 4.11
C LEU A 42 20.61 14.43 3.80
N SER A 43 21.00 15.30 4.73
CA SER A 43 21.28 16.72 4.46
C SER A 43 22.52 16.92 3.58
N ASP A 44 23.37 15.90 3.44
CA ASP A 44 24.54 15.88 2.55
C ASP A 44 24.16 15.90 1.05
N LEU A 45 22.87 15.79 0.72
CA LEU A 45 22.35 15.76 -0.64
C LEU A 45 21.64 17.07 -1.03
N GLU A 46 22.11 17.67 -2.12
CA GLU A 46 21.48 18.83 -2.74
C GLU A 46 21.02 18.52 -4.17
N LEU A 47 19.91 19.16 -4.58
CA LEU A 47 19.32 19.02 -5.90
C LEU A 47 19.43 20.35 -6.66
N GLU A 48 20.16 20.35 -7.77
CA GLU A 48 20.23 21.48 -8.69
C GLU A 48 19.51 21.16 -10.00
N ILE A 49 18.77 22.12 -10.52
CA ILE A 49 17.99 21.98 -11.76
C ILE A 49 18.34 23.12 -12.70
N ASN A 50 18.88 22.79 -13.87
CA ASN A 50 19.32 23.75 -14.90
C ASN A 50 20.28 24.84 -14.36
N ASN A 51 21.17 24.47 -13.42
CA ASN A 51 22.09 25.38 -12.72
C ASN A 51 21.40 26.50 -11.92
N ALA A 52 20.15 26.29 -11.49
CA ALA A 52 19.50 27.14 -10.50
C ALA A 52 20.05 26.90 -9.09
N ASP A 53 19.67 27.76 -8.13
CA ASP A 53 20.05 27.59 -6.73
C ASP A 53 19.64 26.20 -6.20
N PRO A 54 20.49 25.55 -5.38
CA PRO A 54 20.20 24.21 -4.87
C PRO A 54 18.95 24.15 -4.00
N ILE A 55 18.23 23.03 -4.12
CA ILE A 55 17.10 22.63 -3.27
C ILE A 55 17.60 21.52 -2.37
N LYS A 56 17.40 21.66 -1.05
CA LYS A 56 17.60 20.54 -0.12
C LYS A 56 16.30 19.76 -0.05
N ILE A 57 16.32 18.50 -0.50
CA ILE A 57 15.09 17.71 -0.59
C ILE A 57 14.86 16.81 0.64
N SER A 58 15.87 16.66 1.49
CA SER A 58 15.94 15.71 2.60
C SER A 58 16.69 16.28 3.81
N GLU A 59 16.48 17.58 4.08
CA GLU A 59 17.12 18.25 5.22
C GLU A 59 16.65 17.62 6.54
N ASP A 60 17.60 17.42 7.45
CA ASP A 60 17.49 16.70 8.72
C ASP A 60 17.06 15.22 8.61
N GLY A 61 16.96 14.69 7.38
CA GLY A 61 16.67 13.29 7.11
C GLY A 61 17.88 12.38 7.34
N GLY A 62 17.63 11.08 7.46
CA GLY A 62 18.64 10.03 7.55
C GLY A 62 18.24 8.91 8.50
N VAL A 63 19.21 8.09 8.89
CA VAL A 63 18.99 6.93 9.75
C VAL A 63 18.62 7.37 11.17
N THR A 64 17.54 6.84 11.70
CA THR A 64 17.24 6.93 13.15
C THR A 64 17.79 5.69 13.84
N ILE A 65 18.31 5.84 15.06
CA ILE A 65 19.07 4.78 15.71
C ILE A 65 18.81 4.70 17.21
N GLU A 66 18.77 3.49 17.76
CA GLU A 66 18.72 3.26 19.21
C GLU A 66 20.12 2.93 19.74
N MET A 67 20.62 3.78 20.64
CA MET A 67 21.89 3.58 21.35
C MET A 67 21.77 4.07 22.79
N GLY A 68 22.23 3.28 23.75
CA GLY A 68 22.09 3.58 25.18
C GLY A 68 20.64 3.55 25.66
N GLY A 69 19.78 2.73 25.04
CA GLY A 69 18.35 2.60 25.39
C GLY A 69 17.50 3.83 25.06
N THR A 70 17.96 4.68 24.14
CA THR A 70 17.23 5.86 23.66
C THR A 70 17.34 5.91 22.15
N GLU A 71 16.27 6.33 21.49
CA GLU A 71 16.24 6.57 20.05
C GLU A 71 16.72 7.98 19.72
N TRP A 72 17.55 8.10 18.68
CA TRP A 72 18.21 9.32 18.25
C TRP A 72 17.87 9.59 16.79
N ALA A 73 17.57 10.87 16.50
CA ALA A 73 17.33 11.35 15.15
C ALA A 73 18.63 11.41 14.34
N ALA A 74 18.49 11.49 13.01
CA ALA A 74 19.62 11.44 12.09
C ALA A 74 20.63 12.60 12.25
N GLY A 75 20.18 13.76 12.75
CA GLY A 75 21.01 14.94 13.01
C GLY A 75 21.38 15.17 14.48
N ASP A 76 20.98 14.29 15.41
CA ASP A 76 21.19 14.53 16.84
C ASP A 76 22.69 14.57 17.22
N GLU A 77 23.12 15.61 17.93
CA GLU A 77 24.53 15.82 18.31
C GLU A 77 25.05 14.77 19.32
N ALA A 78 24.16 14.04 20.00
CA ALA A 78 24.54 12.99 20.95
C ALA A 78 25.12 11.73 20.29
N VAL A 79 25.01 11.59 18.96
CA VAL A 79 25.58 10.51 18.17
C VAL A 79 26.71 11.07 17.31
N GLU A 80 27.95 10.62 17.58
CA GLU A 80 29.11 10.99 16.77
C GLU A 80 29.04 10.26 15.42
N ARG A 81 29.21 10.98 14.31
CA ARG A 81 29.18 10.43 12.95
C ARG A 81 30.57 10.54 12.34
N HIS A 82 31.31 9.45 12.35
CA HIS A 82 32.65 9.42 11.80
C HIS A 82 32.62 9.06 10.32
N PHE A 83 33.06 9.99 9.48
CA PHE A 83 33.33 9.73 8.08
C PHE A 83 34.51 8.77 7.93
N VAL A 84 34.30 7.63 7.28
CA VAL A 84 35.33 6.59 7.10
C VAL A 84 35.99 6.73 5.74
N SER A 85 35.18 6.71 4.67
CA SER A 85 35.65 6.84 3.29
C SER A 85 34.51 7.23 2.36
N CYS A 86 34.84 7.83 1.22
CA CYS A 86 33.91 7.99 0.10
C CYS A 86 34.67 7.83 -1.20
N GLU A 87 34.25 6.87 -2.02
CA GLU A 87 34.93 6.49 -3.26
C GLU A 87 33.93 6.37 -4.40
N LEU A 88 34.38 6.71 -5.61
CA LEU A 88 33.63 6.42 -6.83
C LEU A 88 34.06 5.03 -7.32
N VAL A 89 33.15 4.07 -7.25
CA VAL A 89 33.34 2.69 -7.71
C VAL A 89 32.43 2.49 -8.92
N ASP A 90 33.04 2.36 -10.10
CA ASP A 90 32.35 2.43 -11.39
C ASP A 90 31.52 3.72 -11.49
N ASP A 91 30.20 3.62 -11.70
CA ASP A 91 29.26 4.76 -11.76
C ASP A 91 28.48 4.95 -10.44
N CYS A 92 29.02 4.46 -9.31
CA CYS A 92 28.37 4.52 -8.01
C CYS A 92 29.29 5.13 -6.95
N VAL A 93 28.76 6.08 -6.18
CA VAL A 93 29.44 6.65 -5.02
C VAL A 93 29.18 5.76 -3.81
N GLU A 94 30.23 5.19 -3.22
CA GLU A 94 30.16 4.46 -1.96
C GLU A 94 30.71 5.31 -0.81
N ALA A 95 29.83 5.73 0.12
CA ALA A 95 30.22 6.45 1.33
C ALA A 95 30.03 5.56 2.57
N ARG A 96 31.07 5.47 3.41
CA ARG A 96 31.10 4.67 4.63
C ARG A 96 31.15 5.58 5.84
N TRP A 97 30.26 5.30 6.78
CA TRP A 97 30.12 6.04 8.02
C TRP A 97 30.13 5.08 9.21
N GLN A 98 30.73 5.50 10.31
CA GLN A 98 30.65 4.81 11.58
C GLN A 98 30.02 5.75 12.61
N TRP A 99 28.81 5.40 13.04
CA TRP A 99 28.09 6.12 14.07
C TRP A 99 28.46 5.55 15.43
N LYS A 100 28.67 6.44 16.40
CA LYS A 100 29.16 6.08 17.72
C LYS A 100 28.45 6.84 18.82
N ARG A 101 28.12 6.13 19.90
CA ARG A 101 27.68 6.73 21.16
C ARG A 101 28.19 5.89 22.33
N GLY A 102 29.07 6.46 23.15
CA GLY A 102 29.75 5.70 24.20
C GLY A 102 30.58 4.55 23.62
N GLU A 103 30.26 3.31 24.00
CA GLU A 103 30.88 2.09 23.47
C GLU A 103 30.11 1.47 22.31
N GLU A 104 28.92 1.98 22.00
CA GLU A 104 28.08 1.46 20.93
C GLU A 104 28.49 2.02 19.57
N LEU A 105 28.55 1.12 18.58
CA LEU A 105 28.90 1.44 17.19
C LEU A 105 27.84 0.93 16.22
N ALA A 106 27.65 1.65 15.13
CA ALA A 106 26.88 1.20 13.98
C ALA A 106 27.56 1.65 12.68
N ASP A 107 27.87 0.69 11.82
CA ASP A 107 28.46 0.98 10.52
C ASP A 107 27.35 1.12 9.48
N LEU A 108 27.45 2.16 8.65
CA LEU A 108 26.51 2.47 7.58
C LEU A 108 27.25 2.60 6.26
N LEU A 109 26.63 2.07 5.21
CA LEU A 109 27.09 2.17 3.83
C LEU A 109 26.00 2.84 3.00
N TYR A 110 26.36 3.96 2.38
CA TYR A 110 25.54 4.65 1.41
C TYR A 110 26.05 4.33 0.02
N ARG A 111 25.18 3.86 -0.87
CA ARG A 111 25.49 3.70 -2.30
C ARG A 111 24.58 4.62 -3.10
N ILE A 112 25.20 5.55 -3.82
CA ILE A 112 24.49 6.60 -4.52
C ILE A 112 24.82 6.47 -6.00
N ALA A 113 23.78 6.30 -6.81
CA ALA A 113 23.90 6.17 -8.25
C ALA A 113 22.77 6.92 -8.93
N VAL A 114 22.90 7.12 -10.23
CA VAL A 114 21.89 7.79 -11.04
C VAL A 114 21.48 6.89 -12.20
N ARG A 115 20.18 6.79 -12.46
CA ARG A 115 19.59 5.93 -13.50
C ARG A 115 18.40 6.61 -14.17
N GLY A 116 18.50 6.88 -15.47
CA GLY A 116 17.50 7.66 -16.18
C GLY A 116 17.38 9.05 -15.54
N LYS A 117 16.19 9.45 -15.10
CA LYS A 117 15.93 10.71 -14.39
C LYS A 117 15.92 10.58 -12.86
N SER A 118 16.33 9.43 -12.33
CA SER A 118 16.21 9.11 -10.92
C SER A 118 17.59 9.01 -10.25
N LEU A 119 17.73 9.64 -9.09
CA LEU A 119 18.74 9.29 -8.10
C LEU A 119 18.30 8.02 -7.38
N VAL A 120 19.24 7.11 -7.16
CA VAL A 120 19.10 5.90 -6.37
C VAL A 120 20.05 6.01 -5.18
N PHE A 121 19.51 6.13 -3.98
CA PHE A 121 20.26 6.23 -2.75
C PHE A 121 19.96 5.02 -1.88
N GLU A 122 20.90 4.07 -1.81
CA GLU A 122 20.77 2.88 -0.98
C GLU A 122 21.48 3.08 0.36
N ILE A 123 20.85 2.62 1.43
CA ILE A 123 21.35 2.73 2.81
C ILE A 123 21.35 1.33 3.42
N GLU A 124 22.52 0.83 3.81
CA GLU A 124 22.68 -0.49 4.40
C GLU A 124 23.48 -0.45 5.71
N GLY A 125 23.19 -1.37 6.63
CA GLY A 125 23.98 -1.59 7.84
C GLY A 125 23.20 -1.34 9.13
N GLY A 126 23.74 -0.51 10.01
CA GLY A 126 23.10 -0.15 11.29
C GLY A 126 23.24 -1.21 12.39
N SER A 127 23.75 -2.40 12.08
CA SER A 127 24.06 -3.48 13.03
C SER A 127 22.94 -3.79 14.03
N GLY A 128 21.69 -3.85 13.56
CA GLY A 128 20.49 -4.08 14.36
C GLY A 128 20.08 -2.92 15.30
N LYS A 129 20.76 -1.77 15.22
CA LYS A 129 20.44 -0.58 16.03
C LYS A 129 19.54 0.42 15.32
N ALA A 130 19.52 0.40 13.99
CA ALA A 130 18.68 1.30 13.21
C ALA A 130 17.20 1.07 13.57
N THR A 131 16.48 2.15 13.86
CA THR A 131 15.05 2.15 14.13
C THR A 131 14.23 2.61 12.94
N GLY A 132 14.88 3.15 11.90
CA GLY A 132 14.20 3.69 10.74
C GLY A 132 15.10 4.55 9.86
N VAL A 133 14.46 5.14 8.86
CA VAL A 133 15.01 6.22 8.03
C VAL A 133 13.93 7.29 8.00
N ASP A 134 14.27 8.54 8.32
CA ASP A 134 13.45 9.71 8.01
C ASP A 134 13.97 10.31 6.69
N LEU A 135 13.08 10.64 5.75
CA LEU A 135 13.48 11.28 4.49
C LEU A 135 13.57 12.81 4.60
N GLY A 136 13.29 13.37 5.78
CA GLY A 136 13.49 14.79 6.08
C GLY A 136 12.44 15.69 5.43
N TYR A 137 12.78 16.97 5.30
CA TYR A 137 11.93 17.97 4.66
C TYR A 137 12.64 18.72 3.53
N VAL A 138 11.83 19.40 2.73
CA VAL A 138 12.27 20.23 1.61
C VAL A 138 12.51 21.67 2.06
N SER A 139 13.68 22.22 1.73
CA SER A 139 14.01 23.63 1.87
C SER A 139 14.67 24.19 0.60
N GLY A 140 14.67 25.52 0.45
CA GLY A 140 15.19 26.19 -0.76
C GLY A 140 14.28 26.14 -2.00
N ALA A 141 13.19 25.38 -1.98
CA ALA A 141 12.24 25.31 -3.11
C ALA A 141 11.50 26.64 -3.35
N ILE A 142 11.36 27.02 -4.62
CA ILE A 142 10.70 28.27 -5.03
C ILE A 142 9.21 28.00 -5.29
N GLN A 143 8.34 28.73 -4.60
CA GLN A 143 6.87 28.60 -4.67
C GLN A 143 6.38 27.13 -4.64
N PRO A 144 6.80 26.34 -3.64
CA PRO A 144 6.54 24.91 -3.61
C PRO A 144 5.05 24.62 -3.46
N ARG A 145 4.58 23.59 -4.17
CA ARG A 145 3.22 23.05 -4.05
C ARG A 145 3.31 21.52 -3.97
N LEU A 146 2.66 20.93 -2.97
CA LEU A 146 2.53 19.48 -2.88
C LEU A 146 1.26 19.01 -3.60
N LEU A 147 1.44 18.05 -4.49
CA LEU A 147 0.36 17.39 -5.23
C LEU A 147 0.22 15.96 -4.70
N ARG A 148 -0.90 15.66 -4.06
CA ARG A 148 -1.24 14.29 -3.66
C ARG A 148 -1.64 13.50 -4.89
N VAL A 149 -1.16 12.26 -4.99
CA VAL A 149 -1.49 11.34 -6.08
C VAL A 149 -2.54 10.34 -5.57
N PRO A 150 -3.80 10.44 -6.00
CA PRO A 150 -4.83 9.46 -5.63
C PRO A 150 -4.39 8.03 -5.94
N TYR A 151 -4.73 7.10 -5.05
CA TYR A 151 -4.36 5.67 -5.11
C TYR A 151 -2.87 5.33 -5.01
N PHE A 152 -1.95 6.30 -4.92
CA PHE A 152 -0.54 6.07 -4.59
C PHE A 152 -0.26 6.45 -3.13
N ASN A 153 -0.93 5.76 -2.21
CA ASN A 153 -0.85 6.01 -0.78
C ASN A 153 0.13 5.05 -0.09
N VAL A 154 0.83 5.55 0.93
CA VAL A 154 1.71 4.78 1.79
C VAL A 154 1.10 4.84 3.20
N GLY A 155 0.11 3.99 3.43
CA GLY A 155 -0.59 3.95 4.71
C GLY A 155 -1.74 4.93 4.74
N SER A 156 -1.87 5.65 5.85
CA SER A 156 -2.82 6.76 5.99
C SER A 156 -2.33 8.07 5.37
N GLU A 157 -1.07 8.11 4.92
CA GLU A 157 -0.47 9.27 4.29
C GLU A 157 -0.34 9.06 2.78
N ASP A 158 -0.70 10.11 2.02
CA ASP A 158 -0.58 10.10 0.57
C ASP A 158 0.83 10.56 0.18
N SER A 159 1.49 9.80 -0.69
CA SER A 159 2.74 10.25 -1.32
C SER A 159 2.47 11.56 -2.07
N SER A 160 3.33 12.54 -1.84
CA SER A 160 3.20 13.86 -2.43
C SER A 160 4.30 14.12 -3.45
N ILE A 161 3.91 14.67 -4.59
CA ILE A 161 4.83 15.18 -5.61
C ILE A 161 5.03 16.66 -5.37
N LEU A 162 6.28 17.09 -5.26
CA LEU A 162 6.63 18.50 -5.23
C LEU A 162 6.54 19.08 -6.63
N CYS A 163 5.76 20.14 -6.78
CA CYS A 163 5.81 21.03 -7.93
C CYS A 163 6.54 22.31 -7.53
N SER A 164 7.69 22.58 -8.15
CA SER A 164 8.48 23.79 -7.93
C SER A 164 9.22 24.15 -9.22
N SER A 165 9.35 25.44 -9.54
CA SER A 165 10.15 25.94 -10.68
C SER A 165 9.87 25.27 -12.04
N GLY A 166 8.64 24.83 -12.28
CA GLY A 166 8.24 24.17 -13.53
C GLY A 166 8.74 22.72 -13.69
N VAL A 167 9.12 22.07 -12.60
CA VAL A 167 9.37 20.62 -12.52
C VAL A 167 8.47 19.96 -11.48
N PHE A 168 8.37 18.64 -11.59
CA PHE A 168 7.84 17.72 -10.62
C PHE A 168 8.98 16.93 -9.99
N VAL A 169 8.89 16.69 -8.68
CA VAL A 169 9.85 15.87 -7.93
C VAL A 169 9.08 14.84 -7.11
N SER A 170 9.35 13.57 -7.34
CA SER A 170 8.85 12.45 -6.53
C SER A 170 9.94 11.91 -5.63
N SER A 171 9.56 11.55 -4.40
CA SER A 171 10.44 10.92 -3.41
C SER A 171 9.70 9.75 -2.78
N PHE A 172 10.24 8.54 -2.89
CA PHE A 172 9.67 7.35 -2.24
C PHE A 172 10.73 6.27 -1.98
N LEU A 173 10.46 5.43 -0.99
CA LEU A 173 11.24 4.21 -0.73
C LEU A 173 10.79 3.07 -1.67
N ASP A 174 11.75 2.29 -2.14
CA ASP A 174 11.49 1.09 -2.96
C ASP A 174 10.88 -0.01 -2.07
N TRP A 175 9.58 -0.23 -2.18
CA TRP A 175 8.87 -1.27 -1.43
C TRP A 175 9.26 -2.71 -1.80
N PHE A 176 10.13 -2.94 -2.80
CA PHE A 176 10.75 -4.24 -3.07
C PHE A 176 12.23 -4.30 -2.66
N TYR A 177 12.78 -3.21 -2.12
CA TYR A 177 14.14 -3.13 -1.57
C TYR A 177 14.11 -2.51 -0.18
N THR A 178 13.60 -3.28 0.77
CA THR A 178 13.44 -2.84 2.16
C THR A 178 13.53 -4.04 3.10
N ALA A 179 14.10 -3.84 4.29
CA ALA A 179 14.06 -4.79 5.41
C ALA A 179 13.22 -4.26 6.59
N SER A 180 12.54 -3.12 6.41
CA SER A 180 11.75 -2.47 7.43
C SER A 180 10.51 -3.26 7.84
N SER A 181 9.99 -2.92 9.02
CA SER A 181 8.73 -3.44 9.55
C SER A 181 7.52 -2.68 9.02
N GLY A 182 7.74 -1.50 8.43
CA GLY A 182 6.69 -0.75 7.78
C GLY A 182 7.15 0.60 7.25
N PHE A 183 6.31 1.18 6.40
CA PHE A 183 6.44 2.56 5.97
C PHE A 183 5.56 3.47 6.82
N GLY A 184 5.99 4.72 6.95
CA GLY A 184 5.45 5.65 7.94
C GLY A 184 6.40 5.79 9.13
N GLY A 185 6.91 6.99 9.36
CA GLY A 185 7.76 7.35 10.51
C GLY A 185 6.94 8.05 11.61
N PRO A 186 7.57 8.43 12.75
CA PRO A 186 6.90 9.24 13.76
C PRO A 186 6.30 10.49 13.10
N THR A 187 5.00 10.68 13.31
CA THR A 187 4.26 11.82 12.80
C THR A 187 4.95 13.10 13.29
N PRO A 188 5.23 14.08 12.41
CA PRO A 188 5.75 15.35 12.88
C PRO A 188 4.84 15.93 13.96
N THR A 189 5.43 16.58 14.95
CA THR A 189 4.67 17.36 15.93
C THR A 189 3.79 18.37 15.19
N ALA A 190 2.57 18.61 15.70
CA ALA A 190 1.54 19.42 15.05
C ALA A 190 1.94 20.86 14.66
N ASP A 191 3.16 21.29 15.03
CA ASP A 191 3.76 22.59 14.74
C ASP A 191 4.65 22.61 13.47
N ALA A 192 4.93 21.47 12.83
CA ALA A 192 5.82 21.41 11.68
C ALA A 192 5.16 21.97 10.41
N ARG A 193 5.52 23.22 10.05
CA ARG A 193 5.24 23.82 8.72
C ARG A 193 6.13 23.26 7.60
N GLU A 194 6.77 22.11 7.84
CA GLU A 194 7.79 21.52 6.98
C GLU A 194 7.16 20.84 5.76
N LEU A 195 7.74 21.08 4.59
CA LEU A 195 7.31 20.46 3.34
C LEU A 195 7.93 19.06 3.23
N ARG A 196 7.19 18.02 3.61
CA ARG A 196 7.62 16.62 3.48
C ARG A 196 6.97 15.96 2.26
N LEU A 197 7.74 15.22 1.48
CA LEU A 197 7.25 14.55 0.26
C LEU A 197 6.70 13.16 0.52
N THR A 198 7.32 12.47 1.47
CA THR A 198 6.92 11.14 1.90
C THR A 198 7.43 10.93 3.32
N SER A 199 6.79 10.01 4.02
CA SER A 199 7.30 9.48 5.28
C SER A 199 8.35 8.42 5.00
N GLY A 200 9.25 8.22 5.95
CA GLY A 200 10.28 7.21 5.82
C GLY A 200 9.79 5.82 6.24
N CYS A 201 10.65 5.04 6.91
CA CYS A 201 10.33 3.68 7.34
C CYS A 201 10.72 3.43 8.80
N VAL A 202 10.15 2.38 9.38
CA VAL A 202 10.39 1.97 10.77
C VAL A 202 10.86 0.53 10.87
N TYR A 203 11.75 0.27 11.82
CA TYR A 203 12.32 -1.04 12.16
C TYR A 203 11.95 -1.36 13.60
N GLN A 204 11.07 -2.33 13.77
CA GLN A 204 10.71 -2.88 15.07
C GLN A 204 11.49 -4.18 15.30
N PRO A 205 11.81 -4.51 16.56
CA PRO A 205 12.47 -5.77 16.87
C PRO A 205 11.52 -6.95 16.64
N ALA A 206 12.08 -8.09 16.22
CA ALA A 206 11.40 -9.38 16.27
C ALA A 206 11.13 -9.80 17.74
N SER A 207 10.39 -10.88 17.92
CA SER A 207 10.00 -11.41 19.24
C SER A 207 11.18 -11.85 20.11
N ASP A 208 12.39 -11.97 19.54
CA ASP A 208 13.64 -12.24 20.25
C ASP A 208 14.42 -10.97 20.63
N GLY A 209 13.86 -9.78 20.36
CA GLY A 209 14.45 -8.48 20.63
C GLY A 209 15.42 -7.97 19.57
N LYS A 210 15.70 -8.72 18.50
CA LYS A 210 16.64 -8.29 17.44
C LYS A 210 15.91 -7.56 16.32
N ARG A 211 16.48 -6.44 15.84
CA ARG A 211 16.03 -5.78 14.61
C ARG A 211 16.76 -6.35 13.39
N ASN A 212 16.09 -6.29 12.25
CA ASN A 212 16.74 -6.50 10.96
C ASN A 212 17.83 -5.43 10.74
N ASN A 213 18.89 -5.80 10.03
CA ASN A 213 19.83 -4.79 9.56
C ASN A 213 19.14 -3.85 8.58
N LEU A 214 19.51 -2.58 8.64
CA LEU A 214 19.01 -1.56 7.76
C LEU A 214 19.33 -1.94 6.32
N LYS A 215 18.32 -1.86 5.46
CA LYS A 215 18.45 -2.03 4.02
C LYS A 215 17.31 -1.27 3.37
N GLU A 216 17.59 -0.09 2.85
CA GLU A 216 16.60 0.75 2.18
C GLU A 216 17.15 1.27 0.85
N ARG A 217 16.25 1.52 -0.11
CA ARG A 217 16.56 2.24 -1.34
C ARG A 217 15.58 3.38 -1.50
N TRP A 218 16.11 4.59 -1.46
CA TRP A 218 15.37 5.81 -1.76
C TRP A 218 15.50 6.16 -3.25
N ILE A 219 14.36 6.42 -3.88
CA ILE A 219 14.26 6.83 -5.29
C ILE A 219 13.74 8.26 -5.33
N LEU A 220 14.55 9.15 -5.90
CA LEU A 220 14.23 10.56 -6.08
C LEU A 220 14.27 10.88 -7.58
N THR A 221 13.14 11.29 -8.15
CA THR A 221 13.02 11.53 -9.60
C THR A 221 12.58 12.96 -9.88
N VAL A 222 13.21 13.59 -10.86
CA VAL A 222 12.92 14.98 -11.25
C VAL A 222 12.58 15.01 -12.74
N SER A 223 11.42 15.57 -13.08
CA SER A 223 11.05 15.77 -14.49
C SER A 223 10.15 16.99 -14.71
N ARG A 224 10.15 17.50 -15.94
CA ARG A 224 9.15 18.47 -16.41
C ARG A 224 7.82 17.82 -16.81
N GLN A 225 7.78 16.50 -16.94
CA GLN A 225 6.59 15.71 -17.24
C GLN A 225 6.12 15.02 -15.96
N PHE A 226 4.83 15.17 -15.64
CA PHE A 226 4.26 14.62 -14.41
C PHE A 226 4.34 13.09 -14.37
N GLU A 227 4.20 12.46 -15.53
CA GLU A 227 4.03 11.02 -15.60
C GLU A 227 5.36 10.27 -15.51
N GLU A 228 6.46 10.97 -15.75
CA GLU A 228 7.83 10.48 -15.54
C GLU A 228 8.28 10.58 -14.07
N VAL A 229 7.44 11.09 -13.16
CA VAL A 229 7.70 11.05 -11.70
C VAL A 229 6.74 10.11 -10.96
N LEU A 230 5.86 9.42 -11.68
CA LEU A 230 5.01 8.36 -11.13
C LEU A 230 5.78 7.04 -11.13
N PRO A 231 5.66 6.21 -10.08
CA PRO A 231 6.37 4.94 -10.06
C PRO A 231 5.78 3.95 -11.06
N SER A 232 6.63 3.07 -11.60
CA SER A 232 6.16 1.94 -12.40
C SER A 232 5.78 0.77 -11.50
N ILE A 233 4.52 0.32 -11.60
CA ILE A 233 4.00 -0.82 -10.84
C ILE A 233 4.28 -2.14 -11.59
N PRO A 234 4.97 -3.11 -10.97
CA PRO A 234 5.14 -4.45 -11.55
C PRO A 234 3.78 -5.12 -11.77
N LYS A 235 3.64 -5.81 -12.89
CA LYS A 235 2.41 -6.53 -13.25
C LYS A 235 2.74 -7.99 -13.56
N PRO A 236 1.82 -8.92 -13.29
CA PRO A 236 1.97 -10.30 -13.72
C PRO A 236 2.17 -10.38 -15.24
N ALA A 237 3.01 -11.32 -15.68
CA ALA A 237 3.28 -11.51 -17.11
C ALA A 237 2.02 -11.92 -17.90
N ILE A 238 1.11 -12.64 -17.25
CA ILE A 238 -0.20 -13.01 -17.81
C ILE A 238 -1.25 -12.09 -17.19
N PRO A 239 -1.91 -11.23 -18.00
CA PRO A 239 -3.03 -10.39 -17.55
C PRO A 239 -4.22 -11.22 -17.05
N ALA A 240 -4.99 -10.65 -16.12
CA ALA A 240 -6.25 -11.24 -15.69
C ALA A 240 -7.29 -11.20 -16.83
N ASP A 241 -8.15 -12.22 -16.90
CA ASP A 241 -9.31 -12.19 -17.80
C ASP A 241 -10.42 -11.35 -17.17
N LEU A 242 -10.68 -10.19 -17.76
CA LEU A 242 -11.66 -9.23 -17.25
C LEU A 242 -13.05 -9.40 -17.90
N SER A 243 -13.20 -10.32 -18.85
CA SER A 243 -14.41 -10.44 -19.68
C SER A 243 -15.69 -10.70 -18.88
N ALA A 244 -15.58 -11.47 -17.79
CA ALA A 244 -16.71 -11.82 -16.93
C ALA A 244 -17.22 -10.66 -16.06
N ILE A 245 -16.38 -9.64 -15.80
CA ILE A 245 -16.69 -8.57 -14.82
C ILE A 245 -16.71 -7.16 -15.41
N ARG A 246 -16.05 -6.92 -16.56
CA ARG A 246 -15.83 -5.56 -17.11
C ARG A 246 -17.12 -4.78 -17.42
N GLU A 247 -18.24 -5.47 -17.61
CA GLU A 247 -19.53 -4.85 -17.94
C GLU A 247 -20.50 -4.82 -16.76
N LEU A 248 -20.08 -5.35 -15.59
CA LEU A 248 -20.92 -5.44 -14.40
C LEU A 248 -20.74 -4.19 -13.53
N ILE A 249 -21.85 -3.68 -13.02
CA ILE A 249 -21.92 -2.73 -11.91
C ILE A 249 -21.79 -3.54 -10.62
N TRP A 250 -21.03 -3.05 -9.65
CA TRP A 250 -20.76 -3.80 -8.43
C TRP A 250 -21.69 -3.31 -7.33
N TYR A 251 -22.45 -4.25 -6.76
CA TYR A 251 -23.32 -3.97 -5.63
C TYR A 251 -22.77 -4.65 -4.39
N ASP A 252 -22.00 -3.89 -3.63
CA ASP A 252 -21.55 -4.26 -2.30
C ASP A 252 -22.76 -4.25 -1.35
N ILE A 253 -23.13 -5.43 -0.86
CA ILE A 253 -24.19 -5.57 0.13
C ILE A 253 -23.74 -4.86 1.42
N PRO A 254 -24.55 -3.93 1.95
CA PRO A 254 -24.25 -3.28 3.22
C PRO A 254 -24.34 -4.28 4.38
N HIS A 255 -24.04 -3.80 5.59
CA HIS A 255 -24.12 -4.61 6.81
C HIS A 255 -25.40 -5.48 6.88
N LEU A 256 -25.21 -6.76 7.19
CA LEU A 256 -26.29 -7.72 7.41
C LEU A 256 -26.66 -7.77 8.89
N GLU A 257 -27.89 -7.34 9.22
CA GLU A 257 -28.40 -7.44 10.58
C GLU A 257 -28.41 -8.90 11.07
N SER A 258 -28.16 -9.10 12.36
CA SER A 258 -28.16 -10.43 13.01
C SER A 258 -29.58 -10.94 13.30
N VAL A 259 -30.39 -11.08 12.24
CA VAL A 259 -31.77 -11.57 12.27
C VAL A 259 -32.04 -12.50 11.09
N ALA A 260 -33.02 -13.41 11.22
CA ALA A 260 -33.31 -14.41 10.19
C ALA A 260 -33.83 -13.80 8.87
N GLU A 261 -34.46 -12.63 8.95
CA GLU A 261 -35.05 -11.93 7.82
C GLU A 261 -34.04 -11.09 7.00
N ALA A 262 -32.77 -11.02 7.41
CA ALA A 262 -31.77 -10.15 6.78
C ALA A 262 -31.63 -10.37 5.26
N TYR A 263 -31.77 -11.62 4.79
CA TYR A 263 -31.68 -11.96 3.36
C TYR A 263 -32.92 -11.55 2.56
N VAL A 264 -34.09 -11.45 3.19
CA VAL A 264 -35.37 -11.10 2.53
C VAL A 264 -35.32 -9.66 2.02
N ASP A 265 -34.85 -8.74 2.85
CA ASP A 265 -34.78 -7.32 2.49
C ASP A 265 -33.81 -7.05 1.33
N ILE A 266 -32.70 -7.79 1.30
CA ILE A 266 -31.73 -7.72 0.20
C ILE A 266 -32.33 -8.31 -1.07
N TYR A 267 -32.96 -9.48 -0.98
CA TYR A 267 -33.58 -10.10 -2.14
C TYR A 267 -34.65 -9.22 -2.78
N GLU A 268 -35.55 -8.63 -1.99
CA GLU A 268 -36.59 -7.73 -2.51
C GLU A 268 -36.00 -6.47 -3.16
N ARG A 269 -34.85 -5.98 -2.66
CA ARG A 269 -34.10 -4.90 -3.30
C ARG A 269 -33.51 -5.35 -4.64
N LEU A 270 -32.82 -6.49 -4.71
CA LEU A 270 -32.25 -7.03 -5.94
C LEU A 270 -33.33 -7.32 -6.99
N ARG A 271 -34.49 -7.82 -6.54
CA ARG A 271 -35.67 -8.01 -7.37
C ARG A 271 -36.20 -6.69 -7.93
N SER A 272 -36.20 -5.62 -7.12
CA SER A 272 -36.56 -4.28 -7.59
C SER A 272 -35.56 -3.76 -8.63
N PHE A 273 -34.26 -3.94 -8.43
CA PHE A 273 -33.24 -3.61 -9.43
C PHE A 273 -33.49 -4.34 -10.76
N ARG A 274 -33.86 -5.63 -10.68
CA ARG A 274 -34.18 -6.42 -11.88
C ARG A 274 -35.41 -5.87 -12.60
N GLN A 275 -36.45 -5.48 -11.86
CA GLN A 275 -37.64 -4.84 -12.43
C GLN A 275 -37.35 -3.47 -13.06
N TRP A 276 -36.34 -2.75 -12.56
CA TRP A 276 -35.87 -1.50 -13.14
C TRP A 276 -34.93 -1.68 -14.35
N GLY A 277 -34.61 -2.93 -14.72
CA GLY A 277 -33.76 -3.26 -15.87
C GLY A 277 -32.25 -3.21 -15.58
N MET A 278 -31.84 -3.28 -14.31
CA MET A 278 -30.43 -3.37 -13.94
C MET A 278 -29.89 -4.78 -14.16
N ASP A 279 -29.68 -5.18 -15.42
CA ASP A 279 -29.38 -6.59 -15.76
C ASP A 279 -27.91 -7.00 -15.59
N LYS A 280 -27.00 -6.04 -15.37
CA LYS A 280 -25.56 -6.25 -15.31
C LYS A 280 -25.02 -5.89 -13.92
N LEU A 281 -25.28 -6.75 -12.95
CA LEU A 281 -24.90 -6.55 -11.56
C LEU A 281 -24.02 -7.71 -11.06
N LEU A 282 -22.92 -7.41 -10.39
CA LEU A 282 -22.22 -8.35 -9.52
C LEU A 282 -22.64 -8.08 -8.08
N VAL A 283 -23.23 -9.09 -7.41
CA VAL A 283 -23.65 -8.96 -6.00
C VAL A 283 -22.50 -9.42 -5.10
N VAL A 284 -21.92 -8.48 -4.36
CA VAL A 284 -20.77 -8.73 -3.49
C VAL A 284 -21.23 -8.85 -2.04
N HIS A 285 -21.08 -10.04 -1.45
CA HIS A 285 -21.52 -10.29 -0.07
C HIS A 285 -20.43 -9.96 0.95
N PRO A 286 -20.77 -9.35 2.11
CA PRO A 286 -19.82 -9.04 3.19
C PRO A 286 -19.45 -10.29 4.00
N ASP A 287 -18.46 -10.15 4.89
CA ASP A 287 -18.07 -11.20 5.85
C ASP A 287 -19.12 -11.44 6.96
N ASP A 288 -20.05 -10.51 7.16
CA ASP A 288 -21.20 -10.66 8.08
C ASP A 288 -22.05 -11.91 7.81
N VAL A 289 -21.98 -12.48 6.60
CA VAL A 289 -22.61 -13.75 6.27
C VAL A 289 -22.15 -14.86 7.23
N TRP A 290 -20.91 -14.77 7.72
CA TRP A 290 -20.26 -15.81 8.53
C TRP A 290 -20.38 -15.60 10.04
N HIS A 291 -20.66 -14.37 10.48
CA HIS A 291 -20.55 -14.01 11.90
C HIS A 291 -21.49 -12.88 12.34
N ASP A 292 -21.61 -12.73 13.65
CA ASP A 292 -22.43 -11.69 14.31
C ASP A 292 -21.60 -10.82 15.27
N GLY A 293 -20.31 -10.63 14.97
CA GLY A 293 -19.37 -9.97 15.87
C GLY A 293 -18.91 -10.84 17.05
N ASP A 294 -19.06 -12.16 16.93
CA ASP A 294 -18.70 -13.16 17.94
C ASP A 294 -17.23 -13.65 17.85
N GLY A 295 -16.45 -13.03 16.96
CA GLY A 295 -15.03 -13.33 16.76
C GLY A 295 -14.74 -14.44 15.75
N ARG A 296 -15.74 -15.06 15.11
CA ARG A 296 -15.53 -15.92 13.92
C ARG A 296 -14.97 -15.11 12.75
N THR A 297 -14.21 -15.74 11.85
CA THR A 297 -13.64 -15.05 10.67
C THR A 297 -14.30 -15.49 9.37
N ALA A 298 -13.86 -14.90 8.26
CA ALA A 298 -14.22 -15.33 6.90
C ALA A 298 -13.51 -16.62 6.45
N LEU A 299 -12.94 -17.39 7.39
CA LEU A 299 -12.52 -18.79 7.22
C LEU A 299 -13.63 -19.80 7.60
N SER A 300 -14.77 -19.30 8.08
CA SER A 300 -15.92 -20.14 8.38
C SER A 300 -16.56 -20.67 7.09
N LEU A 301 -16.77 -21.99 7.04
CA LEU A 301 -17.58 -22.64 6.02
C LEU A 301 -19.04 -22.78 6.44
N THR A 302 -19.48 -22.13 7.51
CA THR A 302 -20.87 -22.17 8.01
C THR A 302 -21.41 -20.76 8.14
N ALA A 303 -22.59 -20.53 7.56
CA ALA A 303 -23.28 -19.25 7.68
C ALA A 303 -23.76 -19.03 9.13
N SER A 304 -23.91 -17.75 9.51
CA SER A 304 -24.37 -17.38 10.84
C SER A 304 -25.74 -18.00 11.16
N ALA A 305 -25.83 -18.66 12.32
CA ALA A 305 -27.09 -19.21 12.81
C ALA A 305 -28.14 -18.13 13.13
N ALA A 306 -27.71 -16.93 13.55
CA ALA A 306 -28.63 -15.83 13.83
C ALA A 306 -29.32 -15.32 12.55
N LYS A 307 -28.68 -15.52 11.39
CA LYS A 307 -29.20 -15.19 10.05
C LYS A 307 -29.91 -16.38 9.37
N GLY A 308 -30.18 -17.46 10.11
CA GLY A 308 -30.87 -18.65 9.58
C GLY A 308 -29.94 -19.76 9.09
N GLY A 309 -28.62 -19.60 9.19
CA GLY A 309 -27.63 -20.62 8.86
C GLY A 309 -27.55 -20.95 7.37
N ASP A 310 -26.99 -22.12 7.08
CA ASP A 310 -26.70 -22.54 5.71
C ASP A 310 -27.95 -22.67 4.84
N ASP A 311 -29.05 -23.16 5.41
CA ASP A 311 -30.32 -23.36 4.68
C ASP A 311 -30.84 -22.02 4.15
N ALA A 312 -30.89 -20.99 5.01
CA ALA A 312 -31.36 -19.66 4.63
C ALA A 312 -30.44 -18.99 3.60
N LEU A 313 -29.12 -19.11 3.77
CA LEU A 313 -28.15 -18.56 2.81
C LEU A 313 -28.25 -19.25 1.45
N LEU A 314 -28.34 -20.58 1.41
CA LEU A 314 -28.45 -21.33 0.15
C LEU A 314 -29.74 -20.99 -0.60
N GLU A 315 -30.88 -20.94 0.09
CA GLU A 315 -32.16 -20.54 -0.51
C GLU A 315 -32.10 -19.13 -1.10
N TYR A 316 -31.52 -18.18 -0.35
CA TYR A 316 -31.34 -16.81 -0.84
C TYR A 316 -30.41 -16.74 -2.06
N LEU A 317 -29.27 -17.44 -2.05
CA LEU A 317 -28.31 -17.42 -3.16
C LEU A 317 -28.89 -18.07 -4.43
N GLU A 318 -29.67 -19.14 -4.28
CA GLU A 318 -30.43 -19.74 -5.39
C GLU A 318 -31.40 -18.71 -6.00
N ALA A 319 -32.14 -17.98 -5.16
CA ALA A 319 -33.06 -16.93 -5.61
C ALA A 319 -32.33 -15.76 -6.30
N VAL A 320 -31.14 -15.35 -5.84
CA VAL A 320 -30.29 -14.37 -6.52
C VAL A 320 -29.84 -14.88 -7.90
N GLY A 321 -29.49 -16.17 -7.97
CA GLY A 321 -29.17 -16.85 -9.22
C GLY A 321 -30.34 -16.86 -10.21
N ASP A 322 -31.56 -17.09 -9.74
CA ASP A 322 -32.79 -17.07 -10.54
C ASP A 322 -33.12 -15.66 -11.09
N LEU A 323 -32.74 -14.60 -10.38
CA LEU A 323 -32.79 -13.23 -10.91
C LEU A 323 -31.77 -13.02 -12.04
N GLY A 324 -30.78 -13.90 -12.17
CA GLY A 324 -29.74 -13.84 -13.20
C GLY A 324 -28.52 -13.03 -12.80
N TYR A 325 -28.32 -12.75 -11.50
CA TYR A 325 -27.15 -12.02 -11.03
C TYR A 325 -26.02 -12.98 -10.60
N PRO A 326 -24.79 -12.81 -11.11
CA PRO A 326 -23.63 -13.42 -10.49
C PRO A 326 -23.43 -12.82 -9.09
N TYR A 327 -22.92 -13.65 -8.18
CA TYR A 327 -22.57 -13.25 -6.83
C TYR A 327 -21.18 -13.71 -6.43
N SER A 328 -20.55 -12.94 -5.55
CA SER A 328 -19.33 -13.31 -4.85
C SER A 328 -19.57 -13.46 -3.35
N LEU A 329 -18.84 -14.39 -2.74
CA LEU A 329 -18.81 -14.58 -1.30
C LEU A 329 -17.48 -14.11 -0.71
N CYS A 330 -17.55 -13.48 0.45
CA CYS A 330 -16.37 -12.98 1.15
C CYS A 330 -15.53 -14.11 1.72
N SER A 331 -14.22 -14.03 1.50
CA SER A 331 -13.20 -14.77 2.22
C SER A 331 -12.06 -13.82 2.58
N SER A 332 -11.35 -14.09 3.67
CA SER A 332 -10.19 -13.30 4.07
C SER A 332 -9.19 -14.20 4.79
N TYR A 333 -7.91 -13.96 4.52
CA TYR A 333 -6.80 -14.69 5.12
C TYR A 333 -5.89 -13.75 5.91
N GLY A 334 -6.46 -12.65 6.42
CA GLY A 334 -5.76 -11.71 7.30
C GLY A 334 -5.83 -12.08 8.79
N ALA A 335 -6.88 -12.78 9.21
CA ALA A 335 -7.11 -13.11 10.62
C ALA A 335 -7.57 -14.56 10.79
N ILE A 336 -7.33 -15.10 11.98
CA ILE A 336 -7.76 -16.43 12.41
C ILE A 336 -8.25 -16.36 13.85
N SER A 337 -9.27 -17.13 14.18
CA SER A 337 -9.91 -17.19 15.49
C SER A 337 -9.78 -18.58 16.12
N PRO A 338 -9.77 -18.71 17.45
CA PRO A 338 -9.94 -20.01 18.13
C PRO A 338 -11.21 -20.77 17.74
N LEU A 339 -12.18 -20.10 17.12
CA LEU A 339 -13.40 -20.71 16.59
C LEU A 339 -13.24 -21.31 15.18
N ASP A 340 -12.17 -20.96 14.47
CA ASP A 340 -11.95 -21.39 13.10
C ASP A 340 -11.34 -22.81 13.05
N PRO A 341 -11.73 -23.64 12.06
CA PRO A 341 -11.11 -24.94 11.85
C PRO A 341 -9.59 -24.81 11.66
N GLY A 342 -8.81 -25.64 12.36
CA GLY A 342 -7.36 -25.68 12.21
C GLY A 342 -6.61 -24.60 12.98
N TRP A 343 -7.28 -23.75 13.77
CA TRP A 343 -6.57 -22.78 14.60
C TRP A 343 -5.64 -23.47 15.61
N THR A 344 -4.41 -22.98 15.64
CA THR A 344 -3.47 -23.17 16.74
C THR A 344 -2.72 -21.86 16.97
N ALA A 345 -2.13 -21.68 18.16
CA ALA A 345 -1.29 -20.50 18.43
C ALA A 345 -0.12 -20.35 17.44
N ALA A 346 0.35 -21.44 16.83
CA ALA A 346 1.42 -21.41 15.84
C ALA A 346 0.99 -20.85 14.48
N GLU A 347 -0.31 -20.81 14.19
CA GLU A 347 -0.85 -20.18 12.98
C GLU A 347 -1.00 -18.66 13.14
N SER A 348 -0.96 -18.16 14.37
CA SER A 348 -1.09 -16.73 14.67
C SER A 348 0.26 -16.01 14.63
N ALA A 349 0.29 -14.85 14.01
CA ALA A 349 1.47 -13.99 13.99
C ALA A 349 1.79 -13.49 15.41
N LEU A 350 3.06 -13.17 15.66
CA LEU A 350 3.49 -12.57 16.93
C LEU A 350 3.71 -11.07 16.79
N ARG A 351 3.59 -10.36 17.91
CA ARG A 351 4.04 -8.98 18.09
C ARG A 351 5.50 -8.96 18.59
N PRO A 352 6.17 -7.78 18.60
CA PRO A 352 7.52 -7.65 19.14
C PRO A 352 7.68 -8.13 20.59
N ASP A 353 6.61 -8.09 21.40
CA ASP A 353 6.62 -8.56 22.79
C ASP A 353 6.49 -10.09 22.93
N GLY A 354 6.37 -10.82 21.80
CA GLY A 354 6.20 -12.26 21.75
C GLY A 354 4.78 -12.76 21.99
N ASN A 355 3.81 -11.87 22.26
CA ASN A 355 2.41 -12.24 22.35
C ASN A 355 1.78 -12.38 20.96
N LEU A 356 0.66 -13.11 20.90
CA LEU A 356 -0.13 -13.21 19.66
C LEU A 356 -0.59 -11.82 19.21
N ALA A 357 -0.44 -11.53 17.93
CA ALA A 357 -0.92 -10.31 17.32
C ALA A 357 -2.45 -10.29 17.25
N GLU A 358 -3.05 -9.14 17.57
CA GLU A 358 -4.49 -8.94 17.56
C GLU A 358 -5.00 -8.80 16.12
N GLY A 359 -6.09 -9.51 15.78
CA GLY A 359 -6.73 -9.47 14.46
C GLY A 359 -8.16 -8.91 14.50
N GLY A 360 -8.51 -8.19 15.56
CA GLY A 360 -9.86 -7.75 15.90
C GLY A 360 -10.46 -8.51 17.09
N VAL A 361 -11.73 -8.22 17.38
CA VAL A 361 -12.43 -8.77 18.56
C VAL A 361 -12.45 -10.30 18.52
N GLY A 362 -11.75 -10.93 19.47
CA GLY A 362 -11.68 -12.39 19.58
C GLY A 362 -10.85 -13.09 18.50
N ARG A 363 -10.07 -12.34 17.72
CA ARG A 363 -9.29 -12.82 16.57
C ARG A 363 -7.80 -12.53 16.77
N HIS A 364 -6.97 -13.34 16.13
CA HIS A 364 -5.55 -13.13 15.99
C HIS A 364 -5.19 -12.87 14.53
N LEU A 365 -4.10 -12.13 14.30
CA LEU A 365 -3.55 -11.98 12.97
C LEU A 365 -3.09 -13.36 12.46
N LEU A 366 -3.52 -13.76 11.27
CA LEU A 366 -3.03 -15.00 10.65
C LEU A 366 -1.60 -14.75 10.16
N LYS A 367 -0.68 -15.70 10.38
CA LYS A 367 0.66 -15.61 9.81
C LYS A 367 0.59 -15.50 8.29
N PRO A 368 1.14 -14.45 7.66
CA PRO A 368 1.09 -14.29 6.21
C PRO A 368 1.68 -15.50 5.46
N SER A 369 2.72 -16.13 6.02
CA SER A 369 3.37 -17.33 5.47
C SER A 369 2.49 -18.58 5.43
N ARG A 370 1.34 -18.58 6.13
CA ARG A 370 0.40 -19.70 6.23
C ARG A 370 -0.86 -19.50 5.40
N ALA A 371 -1.15 -18.26 5.03
CA ALA A 371 -2.38 -17.87 4.36
C ALA A 371 -2.63 -18.65 3.05
N ALA A 372 -1.62 -18.80 2.20
CA ALA A 372 -1.72 -19.52 0.92
C ALA A 372 -2.14 -21.00 1.10
N ALA A 373 -1.51 -21.70 2.05
CA ALA A 373 -1.83 -23.09 2.35
C ALA A 373 -3.29 -23.25 2.81
N ILE A 374 -3.75 -22.37 3.71
CA ILE A 374 -5.15 -22.36 4.19
C ILE A 374 -6.12 -22.04 3.04
N ALA A 375 -5.79 -21.05 2.21
CA ALA A 375 -6.63 -20.67 1.08
C ALA A 375 -6.83 -21.80 0.06
N SER A 376 -5.79 -22.60 -0.19
CA SER A 376 -5.82 -23.71 -1.13
C SER A 376 -6.85 -24.79 -0.79
N GLU A 377 -7.21 -24.95 0.48
CA GLU A 377 -8.24 -25.88 0.94
C GLU A 377 -9.58 -25.19 1.19
N HIS A 378 -9.55 -24.00 1.81
CA HIS A 378 -10.74 -23.25 2.21
C HIS A 378 -11.55 -22.74 1.01
N LEU A 379 -10.90 -22.07 0.06
CA LEU A 379 -11.62 -21.39 -1.02
C LEU A 379 -12.39 -22.37 -1.92
N PRO A 380 -11.78 -23.48 -2.40
CA PRO A 380 -12.53 -24.46 -3.19
C PRO A 380 -13.76 -25.01 -2.45
N SER A 381 -13.60 -25.30 -1.15
CA SER A 381 -14.69 -25.82 -0.30
C SER A 381 -15.83 -24.82 -0.16
N LEU A 382 -15.52 -23.54 0.04
CA LEU A 382 -16.50 -22.45 0.12
C LEU A 382 -17.28 -22.33 -1.20
N MET A 383 -16.55 -22.30 -2.31
CA MET A 383 -17.12 -22.14 -3.65
C MET A 383 -18.01 -23.33 -4.04
N GLU A 384 -17.58 -24.56 -3.72
CA GLU A 384 -18.36 -25.78 -3.96
C GLU A 384 -19.64 -25.80 -3.12
N LYS A 385 -19.55 -25.45 -1.83
CA LYS A 385 -20.68 -25.52 -0.91
C LYS A 385 -21.83 -24.58 -1.30
N TYR A 386 -21.52 -23.35 -1.68
CA TYR A 386 -22.54 -22.31 -1.95
C TYR A 386 -22.72 -21.98 -3.43
N GLY A 387 -22.06 -22.72 -4.33
CA GLY A 387 -22.19 -22.56 -5.78
C GLY A 387 -21.79 -21.18 -6.30
N ALA A 388 -20.97 -20.43 -5.56
CA ALA A 388 -20.55 -19.10 -5.95
C ALA A 388 -19.76 -19.12 -7.27
N ARG A 389 -19.87 -18.05 -8.05
CA ARG A 389 -19.13 -17.91 -9.32
C ARG A 389 -18.02 -16.88 -9.29
N ALA A 390 -17.91 -16.17 -8.17
CA ALA A 390 -16.82 -15.28 -7.88
C ALA A 390 -16.44 -15.36 -6.39
N ALA A 391 -15.20 -15.01 -6.09
CA ALA A 391 -14.72 -14.83 -4.71
C ALA A 391 -14.48 -13.35 -4.46
N TYR A 392 -14.83 -12.87 -3.27
CA TYR A 392 -14.47 -11.54 -2.78
C TYR A 392 -13.40 -11.69 -1.69
N ILE A 393 -12.20 -11.17 -1.95
CA ILE A 393 -11.04 -11.31 -1.05
C ILE A 393 -10.88 -10.01 -0.24
N ALA A 394 -11.23 -10.05 1.04
CA ALA A 394 -11.23 -8.87 1.91
C ALA A 394 -9.87 -8.64 2.61
N VAL A 395 -9.67 -7.42 3.14
CA VAL A 395 -8.53 -6.97 3.96
C VAL A 395 -7.20 -6.79 3.23
N HIS A 396 -6.72 -7.77 2.45
CA HIS A 396 -5.33 -7.79 1.95
C HIS A 396 -4.95 -6.53 1.14
N ALA A 397 -5.72 -6.21 0.12
CA ALA A 397 -5.53 -5.02 -0.71
C ALA A 397 -6.29 -3.79 -0.17
N ALA A 398 -7.03 -3.93 0.93
CA ALA A 398 -7.78 -2.86 1.57
C ALA A 398 -6.89 -2.03 2.51
N THR A 399 -6.04 -2.71 3.28
CA THR A 399 -5.16 -2.09 4.30
C THR A 399 -3.68 -2.36 4.01
N PRO A 400 -2.77 -1.50 4.49
CA PRO A 400 -1.35 -1.63 4.22
C PRO A 400 -0.76 -2.96 4.72
N PRO A 401 0.18 -3.58 4.00
CA PRO A 401 0.78 -4.86 4.40
C PRO A 401 1.57 -4.78 5.72
N TRP A 402 2.07 -3.60 6.09
CA TRP A 402 2.79 -3.43 7.34
C TRP A 402 1.92 -3.45 8.60
N ASP A 403 0.60 -3.43 8.46
CA ASP A 403 -0.32 -3.67 9.58
C ASP A 403 -0.39 -5.18 9.94
N ARG A 404 0.22 -6.04 9.11
CA ARG A 404 0.12 -7.51 9.21
C ARG A 404 1.48 -8.20 9.29
N VAL A 405 2.50 -7.50 9.76
CA VAL A 405 3.85 -8.08 9.91
C VAL A 405 3.88 -9.12 11.02
N ASP A 406 4.46 -10.28 10.71
CA ASP A 406 4.78 -11.30 11.70
C ASP A 406 6.16 -11.00 12.33
N PHE A 407 6.17 -10.77 13.64
CA PHE A 407 7.39 -10.51 14.39
C PHE A 407 8.00 -11.79 14.98
N ASP A 408 7.44 -12.97 14.70
CA ASP A 408 7.98 -14.23 15.18
C ASP A 408 9.39 -14.52 14.66
N ALA A 409 10.39 -14.47 15.55
CA ALA A 409 11.78 -14.77 15.22
C ALA A 409 12.02 -16.19 14.65
N GLY A 410 11.04 -17.09 14.75
CA GLY A 410 11.07 -18.42 14.14
C GLY A 410 10.78 -18.47 12.64
N VAL A 411 10.27 -17.38 12.03
CA VAL A 411 10.03 -17.33 10.57
C VAL A 411 11.30 -16.92 9.81
N GLU A 412 11.33 -17.16 8.49
CA GLU A 412 12.52 -16.91 7.66
C GLU A 412 12.94 -15.43 7.63
N ARG A 413 11.96 -14.52 7.58
CA ARG A 413 12.17 -13.05 7.54
C ARG A 413 11.23 -12.36 8.53
N PRO A 414 11.54 -12.38 9.83
CA PRO A 414 10.70 -11.77 10.85
C PRO A 414 10.72 -10.24 10.73
N ALA A 415 9.69 -9.59 11.26
CA ALA A 415 9.62 -8.13 11.36
C ALA A 415 9.79 -7.41 10.01
N SER A 416 9.48 -8.07 8.90
CA SER A 416 9.67 -7.57 7.53
C SER A 416 8.32 -7.40 6.83
N PHE A 417 7.97 -6.16 6.49
CA PHE A 417 6.76 -5.94 5.71
C PHE A 417 6.89 -6.45 4.28
N LEU A 418 8.10 -6.43 3.68
CA LEU A 418 8.33 -7.00 2.35
C LEU A 418 8.04 -8.51 2.33
N ALA A 419 8.43 -9.24 3.39
CA ALA A 419 8.10 -10.66 3.50
C ALA A 419 6.58 -10.88 3.56
N THR A 420 5.86 -10.00 4.28
CA THR A 420 4.40 -10.00 4.35
C THR A 420 3.77 -9.73 2.98
N LEU A 421 4.17 -8.63 2.32
CA LEU A 421 3.69 -8.26 1.00
C LEU A 421 3.91 -9.40 -0.01
N GLN A 422 5.08 -10.03 -0.02
CA GLN A 422 5.37 -11.13 -0.94
C GLN A 422 4.52 -12.38 -0.66
N ALA A 423 4.26 -12.69 0.61
CA ALA A 423 3.37 -13.80 0.98
C ALA A 423 1.94 -13.53 0.53
N GLU A 424 1.43 -12.30 0.73
CA GLU A 424 0.10 -11.89 0.29
C GLU A 424 -0.02 -11.84 -1.23
N GLN A 425 0.99 -11.33 -1.94
CA GLN A 425 1.02 -11.35 -3.40
C GLN A 425 0.99 -12.78 -3.96
N SER A 426 1.72 -13.70 -3.31
CA SER A 426 1.73 -15.12 -3.69
C SER A 426 0.36 -15.76 -3.45
N LEU A 427 -0.25 -15.51 -2.30
CA LEU A 427 -1.63 -15.94 -1.98
C LEU A 427 -2.62 -15.48 -3.05
N LEU A 428 -2.64 -14.18 -3.39
CA LEU A 428 -3.60 -13.64 -4.36
C LEU A 428 -3.36 -14.22 -5.76
N MET A 429 -2.10 -14.42 -6.14
CA MET A 429 -1.75 -15.06 -7.40
C MET A 429 -2.23 -16.51 -7.47
N GLU A 430 -2.07 -17.29 -6.39
CA GLU A 430 -2.57 -18.66 -6.30
C GLU A 430 -4.10 -18.72 -6.39
N ILE A 431 -4.79 -17.85 -5.65
CA ILE A 431 -6.26 -17.70 -5.75
C ILE A 431 -6.67 -17.39 -7.19
N ARG A 432 -5.98 -16.46 -7.85
CA ARG A 432 -6.27 -16.08 -9.24
C ARG A 432 -6.14 -17.27 -10.20
N GLU A 433 -5.05 -18.02 -10.12
CA GLU A 433 -4.84 -19.15 -11.01
C GLU A 433 -5.81 -20.31 -10.73
N ASP A 434 -6.11 -20.59 -9.46
CA ASP A 434 -7.10 -21.58 -9.05
C ASP A 434 -8.50 -21.23 -9.58
N MET A 435 -8.94 -19.98 -9.38
CA MET A 435 -10.23 -19.50 -9.88
C MET A 435 -10.29 -19.52 -11.41
N ARG A 436 -9.23 -19.07 -12.08
CA ARG A 436 -9.13 -19.11 -13.54
C ARG A 436 -9.22 -20.54 -14.09
N SER A 437 -8.62 -21.52 -13.43
CA SER A 437 -8.68 -22.94 -13.84
C SER A 437 -10.11 -23.51 -13.83
N ARG A 438 -11.01 -22.87 -13.08
CA ARG A 438 -12.43 -23.20 -12.95
C ARG A 438 -13.34 -22.26 -13.74
N GLU A 439 -12.79 -21.39 -14.57
CA GLU A 439 -13.52 -20.34 -15.30
C GLU A 439 -14.29 -19.38 -14.38
N LEU A 440 -13.77 -19.17 -13.16
CA LEU A 440 -14.31 -18.24 -12.16
C LEU A 440 -13.38 -17.04 -11.97
N VAL A 441 -13.87 -16.01 -11.29
CA VAL A 441 -13.11 -14.77 -11.03
C VAL A 441 -12.97 -14.49 -9.55
N ALA A 442 -11.81 -13.97 -9.14
CA ALA A 442 -11.63 -13.39 -7.83
C ALA A 442 -11.51 -11.87 -7.94
N VAL A 443 -12.25 -11.17 -7.09
CA VAL A 443 -12.21 -9.73 -6.90
C VAL A 443 -11.86 -9.45 -5.45
N GLY A 444 -11.42 -8.23 -5.12
CA GLY A 444 -10.98 -7.91 -3.76
C GLY A 444 -11.52 -6.60 -3.22
N GLU A 445 -11.34 -6.41 -1.92
CA GLU A 445 -11.51 -5.11 -1.27
C GLU A 445 -10.28 -4.23 -1.56
N GLY A 446 -10.49 -2.99 -1.98
CA GLY A 446 -9.44 -2.05 -2.35
C GLY A 446 -9.19 -0.94 -1.33
N GLY A 447 -8.08 -0.23 -1.53
CA GLY A 447 -7.64 0.90 -0.70
C GLY A 447 -6.11 1.07 -0.73
N ASN A 448 -5.41 -0.05 -0.89
CA ASN A 448 -3.97 -0.19 -1.09
C ASN A 448 -3.67 -1.15 -2.28
N HIS A 449 -4.63 -1.35 -3.19
CA HIS A 449 -4.56 -2.33 -4.28
C HIS A 449 -3.45 -2.06 -5.29
N TRP A 450 -2.88 -0.84 -5.31
CA TRP A 450 -1.71 -0.51 -6.13
C TRP A 450 -0.47 -1.36 -5.81
N LEU A 451 -0.39 -1.95 -4.61
CA LEU A 451 0.63 -2.94 -4.23
C LEU A 451 0.34 -4.36 -4.76
N TYR A 452 -0.86 -4.59 -5.30
CA TYR A 452 -1.40 -5.90 -5.68
C TYR A 452 -1.93 -5.93 -7.13
N THR A 453 -1.54 -4.94 -7.93
CA THR A 453 -2.08 -4.73 -9.28
C THR A 453 -1.96 -5.96 -10.18
N GLY A 454 -3.08 -6.35 -10.77
CA GLY A 454 -3.22 -7.47 -11.68
C GLY A 454 -3.23 -8.84 -10.99
N LEU A 455 -3.16 -8.90 -9.65
CA LEU A 455 -3.21 -10.18 -8.92
C LEU A 455 -4.63 -10.69 -8.74
N LEU A 456 -5.65 -9.84 -8.84
CA LEU A 456 -7.06 -10.22 -8.94
C LEU A 456 -7.67 -9.61 -10.20
N ALA A 457 -8.90 -10.00 -10.55
CA ALA A 457 -9.58 -9.44 -11.72
C ALA A 457 -10.03 -7.98 -11.47
N GLY A 458 -10.25 -7.60 -10.22
CA GLY A 458 -10.61 -6.24 -9.87
C GLY A 458 -10.77 -6.00 -8.38
N PHE A 459 -10.99 -4.75 -8.02
CA PHE A 459 -11.16 -4.31 -6.64
C PHE A 459 -12.36 -3.37 -6.47
N SER A 460 -13.10 -3.53 -5.37
CA SER A 460 -14.00 -2.48 -4.87
C SER A 460 -13.11 -1.38 -4.30
N SER A 461 -12.89 -0.34 -5.11
CA SER A 461 -11.86 0.66 -4.89
C SER A 461 -12.32 1.69 -3.90
N ARG A 462 -11.46 2.02 -2.93
CA ARG A 462 -11.70 3.02 -1.89
C ARG A 462 -10.67 4.14 -2.04
N MET A 463 -11.10 5.37 -2.29
CA MET A 463 -10.17 6.50 -2.41
C MET A 463 -9.52 6.76 -1.04
N PRO A 464 -8.19 6.62 -0.89
CA PRO A 464 -7.51 6.68 0.40
C PRO A 464 -7.44 8.11 0.94
N GLY A 465 -6.95 8.28 2.17
CA GLY A 465 -6.60 9.59 2.73
C GLY A 465 -7.76 10.44 3.28
N PRO A 466 -7.45 11.57 3.94
CA PRO A 466 -8.44 12.45 4.54
C PRO A 466 -9.24 13.22 3.49
N ARG A 467 -10.55 13.35 3.70
CA ARG A 467 -11.50 14.04 2.81
C ARG A 467 -11.35 13.61 1.35
N PRO A 468 -11.63 12.34 1.02
CA PRO A 468 -11.42 11.79 -0.33
C PRO A 468 -12.03 12.65 -1.42
N CYS A 469 -13.26 13.17 -1.22
CA CYS A 469 -13.92 14.02 -2.20
C CYS A 469 -13.15 15.31 -2.56
N ARG A 470 -12.24 15.80 -1.70
CA ARG A 470 -11.43 17.02 -1.90
C ARG A 470 -10.10 16.75 -2.60
N GLN A 471 -9.75 15.50 -2.84
CA GLN A 471 -8.50 15.17 -3.53
C GLN A 471 -8.50 15.70 -4.97
N PRO A 472 -7.31 16.03 -5.51
CA PRO A 472 -7.22 16.48 -6.88
C PRO A 472 -7.58 15.32 -7.83
N LEU A 473 -8.22 15.64 -8.96
CA LEU A 473 -8.52 14.67 -10.02
C LEU A 473 -7.26 14.38 -10.87
N LEU A 474 -6.19 13.90 -10.23
CA LEU A 474 -4.98 13.40 -10.88
C LEU A 474 -5.16 11.90 -11.14
N VAL A 475 -5.73 11.59 -12.31
CA VAL A 475 -6.13 10.23 -12.70
C VAL A 475 -5.00 9.42 -13.34
N ASP A 476 -3.88 10.06 -13.67
CA ASP A 476 -2.80 9.46 -14.45
C ASP A 476 -2.19 8.21 -13.82
N PHE A 477 -2.04 8.19 -12.49
CA PHE A 477 -1.48 7.03 -11.80
C PHE A 477 -2.39 5.81 -11.96
N ASP A 478 -3.67 5.96 -11.59
CA ASP A 478 -4.66 4.90 -11.67
C ASP A 478 -4.88 4.40 -13.10
N LEU A 479 -5.19 5.31 -14.04
CA LEU A 479 -5.52 4.95 -15.42
C LEU A 479 -4.35 4.30 -16.17
N ARG A 480 -3.11 4.75 -15.94
CA ARG A 480 -1.94 4.23 -16.68
C ARG A 480 -1.31 3.02 -16.00
N ASN A 481 -1.36 2.94 -14.66
CA ASN A 481 -0.67 1.89 -13.93
C ASN A 481 -1.59 0.78 -13.46
N LEU A 482 -2.81 1.08 -13.02
CA LEU A 482 -3.69 0.10 -12.37
C LEU A 482 -4.73 -0.43 -13.36
N HIS A 483 -5.50 0.47 -13.96
CA HIS A 483 -6.63 0.16 -14.86
C HIS A 483 -6.27 -0.70 -16.07
N VAL A 484 -5.00 -0.64 -16.52
CA VAL A 484 -4.49 -1.48 -17.61
C VAL A 484 -4.40 -2.98 -17.27
N ALA A 485 -4.52 -3.35 -15.99
CA ALA A 485 -4.36 -4.73 -15.51
C ALA A 485 -5.61 -5.29 -14.83
N GLU A 486 -6.53 -4.44 -14.36
CA GLU A 486 -7.65 -4.84 -13.50
C GLU A 486 -8.85 -3.87 -13.60
N VAL A 487 -10.02 -4.31 -13.13
CA VAL A 487 -11.23 -3.47 -13.04
C VAL A 487 -11.33 -2.89 -11.64
N HIS A 488 -11.57 -1.59 -11.53
CA HIS A 488 -11.91 -0.94 -10.26
C HIS A 488 -13.38 -0.59 -10.23
N ALA A 489 -14.05 -0.77 -9.08
CA ALA A 489 -15.44 -0.36 -8.88
C ALA A 489 -15.53 0.72 -7.80
N GLY A 490 -16.24 1.81 -8.11
CA GLY A 490 -16.48 2.91 -7.18
C GLY A 490 -15.22 3.68 -6.73
N VAL A 491 -15.41 4.60 -5.79
CA VAL A 491 -14.34 5.35 -5.11
C VAL A 491 -14.49 5.24 -3.57
N GLY A 492 -15.09 4.15 -3.14
CA GLY A 492 -15.58 3.84 -1.80
C GLY A 492 -17.09 4.03 -1.72
N SER A 493 -17.72 3.67 -0.61
CA SER A 493 -19.11 4.06 -0.37
C SER A 493 -19.24 5.59 -0.39
N THR A 494 -20.46 6.09 -0.60
CA THR A 494 -20.73 7.54 -0.56
C THR A 494 -20.37 8.14 0.80
N GLU A 495 -20.60 7.39 1.88
CA GLU A 495 -20.19 7.76 3.24
C GLU A 495 -18.67 7.89 3.36
N HIS A 496 -17.93 6.92 2.81
CA HIS A 496 -16.47 6.97 2.79
C HIS A 496 -15.95 8.14 1.96
N PHE A 497 -16.47 8.33 0.75
CA PHE A 497 -15.99 9.36 -0.16
C PHE A 497 -16.17 10.78 0.41
N PHE A 498 -17.27 11.01 1.15
CA PHE A 498 -17.55 12.28 1.81
C PHE A 498 -17.06 12.37 3.26
N GLN A 499 -16.34 11.36 3.74
CA GLN A 499 -15.78 11.36 5.09
C GLN A 499 -14.94 12.61 5.36
N GLY A 500 -15.20 13.29 6.48
CA GLY A 500 -14.47 14.49 6.90
C GLY A 500 -15.00 15.81 6.31
N GLU A 501 -16.07 15.78 5.52
CA GLU A 501 -16.81 17.00 5.17
C GLU A 501 -17.67 17.46 6.35
N ALA A 502 -17.70 18.78 6.60
CA ALA A 502 -18.40 19.36 7.75
C ALA A 502 -19.94 19.28 7.62
N GLN A 503 -20.45 19.16 6.39
CA GLN A 503 -21.87 19.05 6.09
C GLN A 503 -22.03 18.07 4.94
N ILE A 504 -22.60 16.90 5.22
CA ILE A 504 -23.09 15.97 4.21
C ILE A 504 -24.61 16.16 4.17
N PRO A 505 -25.25 16.33 2.99
CA PRO A 505 -26.70 16.48 2.92
C PRO A 505 -27.40 15.26 3.51
N GLU A 506 -28.57 15.48 4.13
CA GLU A 506 -29.42 14.39 4.63
C GLU A 506 -29.93 13.47 3.51
N SER A 507 -29.92 13.92 2.24
CA SER A 507 -30.30 13.09 1.09
C SER A 507 -29.33 13.20 -0.08
N MET A 508 -28.94 12.04 -0.60
CA MET A 508 -28.20 11.87 -1.85
C MET A 508 -29.12 11.30 -2.93
N ASP A 509 -30.19 12.05 -3.24
CA ASP A 509 -31.09 11.67 -4.34
C ASP A 509 -30.47 11.98 -5.72
N SER A 510 -31.16 11.59 -6.80
CA SER A 510 -30.72 11.75 -8.19
C SER A 510 -30.57 13.20 -8.65
N ARG A 511 -30.89 14.20 -7.82
CA ARG A 511 -30.70 15.64 -8.10
C ARG A 511 -29.62 16.26 -7.20
N SER A 512 -28.99 15.44 -6.36
CA SER A 512 -27.95 15.89 -5.45
C SER A 512 -26.64 16.11 -6.20
N ALA A 513 -26.13 17.34 -6.17
CA ALA A 513 -24.80 17.65 -6.69
C ALA A 513 -23.68 16.85 -5.99
N TRP A 514 -23.95 16.30 -4.80
CA TRP A 514 -23.05 15.39 -4.10
C TRP A 514 -23.02 14.03 -4.78
N LEU A 515 -24.18 13.47 -5.13
CA LEU A 515 -24.23 12.24 -5.91
C LEU A 515 -23.58 12.44 -7.29
N ASP A 516 -23.83 13.57 -7.95
CA ASP A 516 -23.17 13.92 -9.22
C ASP A 516 -21.64 13.97 -9.08
N ARG A 517 -21.12 14.55 -7.98
CA ARG A 517 -19.68 14.60 -7.72
C ARG A 517 -19.09 13.21 -7.50
N TYR A 518 -19.78 12.35 -6.75
CA TYR A 518 -19.36 10.96 -6.55
C TYR A 518 -19.29 10.23 -7.89
N LEU A 519 -20.37 10.24 -8.67
CA LEU A 519 -20.46 9.59 -9.97
C LEU A 519 -19.44 10.15 -10.98
N ALA A 520 -19.29 11.47 -11.05
CA ALA A 520 -18.32 12.11 -11.94
C ALA A 520 -16.88 11.74 -11.57
N THR A 521 -16.59 11.56 -10.27
CA THR A 521 -15.27 11.10 -9.82
C THR A 521 -15.05 9.65 -10.22
N THR A 522 -16.01 8.76 -9.97
CA THR A 522 -15.96 7.35 -10.42
C THR A 522 -15.69 7.25 -11.93
N VAL A 523 -16.41 8.03 -12.74
CA VAL A 523 -16.22 8.08 -14.20
C VAL A 523 -14.86 8.66 -14.60
N ALA A 524 -14.37 9.70 -13.91
CA ALA A 524 -13.07 10.30 -14.22
C ALA A 524 -11.91 9.31 -14.03
N PHE A 525 -11.99 8.44 -13.02
CA PHE A 525 -11.05 7.34 -12.81
C PHE A 525 -11.35 6.11 -13.69
N GLY A 526 -12.38 6.14 -14.53
CA GLY A 526 -12.74 5.00 -15.38
C GLY A 526 -13.22 3.78 -14.61
N HIS A 527 -13.63 3.95 -13.35
CA HIS A 527 -14.09 2.86 -12.49
C HIS A 527 -15.52 2.45 -12.88
N ALA A 528 -15.83 1.16 -12.67
CA ALA A 528 -17.18 0.64 -12.71
C ALA A 528 -18.06 1.30 -11.63
N GLY A 529 -19.36 1.32 -11.92
CA GLY A 529 -20.38 1.92 -11.06
C GLY A 529 -20.69 1.10 -9.82
#